data_AF-D0LH29-F1
#
_entry.id   AF-D0LH29-F1
#
_cell.length_a   1.000
_cell.length_b   1.000
_cell.length_c   1.000
_cell.angle_alpha   90.00
_cell.angle_beta   90.00
_cell.angle_gamma   90.00
#
_symmetry.space_group_name_H-M   'P 1'
#
loop_
_entity.id
_entity.type
_entity.pdbx_description
1 polymer ?
#
loop_
_entity_poly.entity_id
_entity_poly.type
_entity_poly.pdbx_seq_one_letter_code
_entity_poly.pdbx_strand_id
1 'polypeptide(L)' 'MRARLRPPVRYTLLSIAIALAFASGCIRVKPYEREYLAHPAMVDDREPGQTRFTQHQTGSREGADGGTGEPGGGCGCN' A
#
# COMPACT_ATOMS: atom_id res chain seq x y z
N MET A 1 15.57 -41.53 1.97
CA MET A 1 14.58 -41.51 3.08
C MET A 1 13.70 -40.26 2.94
N ARG A 2 12.46 -40.39 2.45
CA ARG A 2 11.53 -39.25 2.38
C ARG A 2 10.76 -39.16 3.69
N ALA A 3 11.11 -38.20 4.53
CA ALA A 3 10.39 -37.94 5.78
C ALA A 3 8.93 -37.55 5.46
N ARG A 4 7.98 -38.46 5.67
CA ARG A 4 6.55 -38.15 5.57
C ARG A 4 6.15 -37.38 6.83
N LEU A 5 6.26 -36.06 6.79
CA LEU A 5 5.73 -35.18 7.85
C LEU A 5 4.22 -35.34 7.97
N ARG A 6 3.69 -35.34 9.19
CA ARG A 6 2.24 -35.41 9.50
C ARG A 6 1.52 -34.16 8.95
N PRO A 7 0.25 -34.26 8.48
CA PRO A 7 -0.48 -33.14 7.89
C PRO A 7 -0.46 -31.83 8.73
N PRO A 8 -0.69 -31.83 10.05
CA PRO A 8 -0.66 -30.58 10.82
C PRO A 8 0.73 -29.92 10.87
N VAL A 9 1.79 -30.72 10.85
CA VAL A 9 3.19 -30.24 10.83
C VAL A 9 3.53 -29.65 9.46
N ARG A 10 2.95 -30.17 8.38
CA ARG A 10 3.12 -29.60 7.03
C ARG A 10 2.47 -28.22 6.92
N TYR A 11 1.25 -28.05 7.44
CA TYR A 11 0.55 -26.76 7.39
C TYR A 11 1.22 -25.69 8.27
N THR A 12 1.76 -26.06 9.43
CA THR A 12 2.54 -25.13 10.28
C THR A 12 3.85 -24.71 9.62
N LEU A 13 4.57 -25.64 8.98
CA LEU A 13 5.78 -25.28 8.23
C LEU A 13 5.46 -24.38 7.04
N LEU A 14 4.33 -24.60 6.37
CA LEU A 14 3.90 -23.77 5.24
C LEU A 14 3.53 -22.35 5.67
N SER A 15 2.79 -22.19 6.78
CA SER A 15 2.43 -20.86 7.29
C SER A 15 3.64 -20.07 7.77
N ILE A 16 4.60 -20.73 8.42
CA ILE A 16 5.88 -20.12 8.82
C ILE A 16 6.65 -19.66 7.58
N ALA A 17 6.78 -20.50 6.55
CA ALA A 17 7.47 -20.15 5.32
C ALA A 17 6.85 -18.93 4.61
N ILE A 18 5.51 -18.86 4.58
CA ILE A 18 4.79 -17.71 4.02
C ILE A 18 5.05 -16.45 4.84
N ALA A 19 4.98 -16.52 6.17
CA ALA A 19 5.24 -15.37 7.04
C ALA A 19 6.66 -14.81 6.87
N LEU A 20 7.67 -15.67 6.73
CA LEU A 20 9.05 -15.22 6.48
C LEU A 20 9.22 -14.57 5.09
N ALA A 21 8.49 -15.05 4.07
CA ALA A 21 8.55 -14.45 2.73
C ALA A 21 8.00 -13.01 2.69
N PHE A 22 6.98 -12.70 3.50
CA PHE A 22 6.45 -11.33 3.62
C PHE A 22 7.31 -10.43 4.51
N ALA A 23 8.15 -10.99 5.39
CA ALA A 23 9.02 -10.21 6.27
C ALA A 23 10.28 -9.64 5.57
N SER A 24 10.65 -10.13 4.38
CA SER A 24 11.87 -9.70 3.68
C SER A 24 11.77 -8.37 2.92
N GLY A 25 10.62 -7.70 2.94
CA GLY A 25 10.40 -6.45 2.19
C GLY A 25 11.01 -5.19 2.81
N CYS A 26 11.32 -5.21 4.11
CA CYS A 26 11.79 -4.02 4.83
C CYS A 26 13.33 -3.95 4.85
N ILE A 27 13.95 -3.52 3.76
CA ILE A 27 15.40 -3.26 3.69
C ILE A 27 15.71 -1.76 3.73
N ARG A 28 16.67 -1.37 4.58
CA ARG A 28 17.12 0.01 4.68
C ARG A 28 18.14 0.30 3.58
N VAL A 29 17.66 0.84 2.46
CA VAL A 29 18.47 1.32 1.34
C VAL A 29 19.07 2.69 1.64
N LYS A 30 20.18 3.03 0.98
CA LYS A 30 20.79 4.36 1.07
C LYS A 30 19.88 5.39 0.38
N PRO A 31 19.88 6.66 0.80
CA PRO A 31 18.95 7.66 0.28
C PRO A 31 18.95 7.82 -1.25
N TYR A 32 20.12 7.73 -1.88
CA TYR A 32 20.27 7.86 -3.32
C TYR A 32 19.70 6.66 -4.11
N GLU A 33 19.61 5.46 -3.51
CA GLU A 33 19.03 4.27 -4.18
C GLU A 33 17.50 4.39 -4.34
N ARG A 34 16.87 5.39 -3.69
CA ARG A 34 15.42 5.67 -3.80
C ARG A 34 15.08 6.61 -4.95
N GLU A 35 16.06 7.20 -5.63
CA GLU A 35 15.84 8.22 -6.65
C GLU A 35 14.96 7.73 -7.81
N TYR A 36 15.08 6.45 -8.18
CA TYR A 36 14.24 5.83 -9.21
C TYR A 36 12.79 5.60 -8.78
N LEU A 37 12.52 5.50 -7.47
CA LEU A 37 11.19 5.20 -6.92
C LEU A 37 10.43 6.48 -6.53
N ALA A 38 11.11 7.60 -6.33
CA ALA A 38 10.52 8.88 -5.93
C ALA A 38 10.82 9.99 -6.93
N HIS A 39 10.76 9.67 -8.23
CA HIS A 39 11.00 10.65 -9.29
C HIS A 39 10.03 11.84 -9.15
N PRO A 40 10.48 13.11 -9.24
CA PRO A 40 9.62 14.29 -9.10
C PRO A 40 8.45 14.39 -10.09
N ALA A 41 8.46 13.58 -11.15
CA ALA A 41 7.37 13.48 -12.12
C ALA A 41 6.20 12.60 -11.63
N MET A 42 6.41 11.79 -10.59
CA MET A 42 5.37 10.97 -9.95
C MET A 42 4.66 11.72 -8.80
N VAL A 43 4.96 13.01 -8.62
CA VAL A 43 4.32 13.87 -7.61
C VAL A 43 2.94 14.28 -8.14
N ASP A 44 1.90 13.79 -7.48
CA ASP A 44 0.49 13.98 -7.87
C ASP A 44 -0.04 15.39 -7.53
N ASP A 45 0.52 16.04 -6.51
CA ASP A 45 0.08 17.33 -5.97
C ASP A 45 0.95 18.52 -6.42
N ARG A 46 1.48 18.44 -7.65
CA ARG A 46 2.38 19.46 -8.20
C ARG A 46 1.76 20.87 -8.22
N GLU A 47 0.43 20.95 -8.32
CA GLU A 47 -0.37 22.17 -8.20
C GLU A 47 -1.43 22.01 -7.08
N PRO A 48 -1.08 22.29 -5.82
CA PRO A 48 -1.91 21.93 -4.66
C PRO A 48 -3.33 22.53 -4.71
N GLY A 49 -3.49 23.72 -5.29
CA GLY A 49 -4.80 24.36 -5.44
C GLY A 49 -5.73 23.62 -6.40
N GLN A 50 -5.19 23.11 -7.52
CA GLN A 50 -5.97 22.32 -8.48
C GLN A 50 -6.29 20.94 -7.90
N THR A 51 -5.31 20.30 -7.26
CA THR A 51 -5.50 19.01 -6.59
C THR A 51 -6.62 19.09 -5.54
N ARG A 52 -6.64 20.12 -4.70
CA ARG A 52 -7.73 20.34 -3.72
C ARG A 52 -9.09 20.55 -4.37
N PHE A 53 -9.14 21.34 -5.44
CA PHE A 53 -10.39 21.58 -6.16
C PHE A 53 -10.96 20.29 -6.77
N THR A 54 -10.12 19.49 -7.43
CA THR A 54 -10.52 18.20 -8.00
C THR A 54 -10.92 17.20 -6.91
N GLN A 55 -10.18 17.12 -5.80
CA GLN A 55 -10.53 16.26 -4.66
C GLN A 55 -11.89 16.62 -4.07
N HIS A 56 -12.18 17.92 -3.89
CA HIS A 56 -13.51 18.35 -3.44
C HIS A 56 -14.59 17.95 -4.45
N GLN A 57 -14.36 18.16 -5.75
CA GLN A 57 -15.33 17.82 -6.79
C GLN A 57 -15.62 16.31 -6.81
N THR A 58 -14.58 15.48 -6.85
CA THR A 58 -14.70 14.01 -6.90
C THR A 58 -15.27 13.47 -5.60
N GLY A 59 -14.78 13.93 -4.44
CA GLY A 59 -15.31 13.54 -3.13
C GLY A 59 -16.79 13.88 -2.95
N SER A 60 -17.24 15.01 -3.51
CA SER A 60 -18.66 15.40 -3.49
C SER A 60 -19.53 14.56 -4.43
N ARG A 61 -18.98 14.09 -5.55
CA ARG A 61 -19.72 13.32 -6.57
C ARG A 61 -19.76 11.83 -6.28
N GLU A 62 -18.65 11.27 -5.81
CA GLU A 62 -18.41 9.83 -5.76
C GLU A 62 -18.43 9.29 -4.33
N GLY A 63 -18.02 10.10 -3.34
CA GLY A 63 -18.08 9.73 -1.92
C GLY A 63 -17.22 8.54 -1.49
N ALA A 64 -16.45 7.94 -2.40
CA ALA A 64 -15.61 6.76 -2.18
C ALA A 64 -14.13 7.01 -2.45
N ASP A 65 -13.71 8.28 -2.56
CA ASP A 65 -12.33 8.65 -2.79
C ASP A 65 -11.57 8.63 -1.46
N GLY A 66 -10.82 7.55 -1.22
CA GLY A 66 -10.02 7.35 -0.02
C GLY A 66 -8.59 7.89 -0.18
N GLY A 67 -7.98 8.32 0.92
CA GLY A 67 -6.55 8.69 0.95
C GLY A 67 -6.24 10.19 0.88
N THR A 68 -7.24 11.05 0.70
CA THR A 68 -7.07 12.52 0.63
C THR A 68 -7.52 13.26 1.90
N GLY A 69 -8.27 12.58 2.78
CA GLY A 69 -8.78 13.13 4.04
C GLY A 69 -9.88 14.19 3.87
N GLU A 70 -10.39 14.39 2.65
CA GLU A 70 -11.48 15.31 2.35
C GLU A 70 -12.84 14.61 2.66
N PRO A 71 -13.80 15.28 3.34
CA PRO A 71 -15.11 14.68 3.62
C PRO A 71 -15.91 14.51 2.32
N GLY A 72 -16.11 13.26 1.90
CA GLY A 72 -16.92 12.88 0.74
C GLY A 72 -18.32 12.39 1.12
N GLY A 73 -19.23 12.35 0.13
CA GLY A 73 -20.64 11.99 0.33
C GLY A 73 -20.97 10.50 0.58
N GLY A 74 -19.98 9.62 0.76
CA GLY A 74 -20.20 8.18 0.93
C GLY A 74 -20.25 7.73 2.40
N CYS A 75 -19.92 6.46 2.65
CA CYS A 75 -19.89 5.84 4.00
C CYS A 75 -18.94 6.52 5.00
N GLY A 76 -18.18 7.53 4.58
CA GLY A 76 -17.40 8.38 5.48
C GLY A 76 -16.16 7.72 6.09
N CYS A 77 -15.59 6.72 5.42
CA CYS A 77 -14.37 6.03 5.88
C CYS A 77 -13.06 6.77 5.49
N ASN A 78 -13.12 8.08 5.22
CA ASN A 78 -11.98 8.92 4.85
C ASN A 78 -11.20 9.41 6.08
#